data_AF-A0A1V9QXZ5-F1
#
_entry.id   AF-A0A1V9QXZ5-F1
#
_cell.length_a   1.000
_cell.length_b   1.000
_cell.length_c   1.000
_cell.angle_alpha   90.00
_cell.angle_beta   90.00
_cell.angle_gamma   90.00
#
_symmetry.space_group_name_H-M   'P 1'
#
loop_
_entity.id
_entity.type
_entity.pdbx_description
1 polymer ?
#
loop_
_entity_poly.entity_id
_entity_poly.type
_entity_poly.pdbx_seq_one_letter_code
_entity_poly.pdbx_strand_id
1 'polypeptide(L)'
;MYGETDYYPKAAFNKFGNNVSEEANPKINSILLHKVIIDGKEKVKTPKVAANCIEYNVKVDKKEKIDVPVLAYKRTTVMLNGKNINYAISSRGTVVVDGNKGNNRISVSYQPSKLLYIGMMVSVITWIGLLIGLIFSKRRNVN
;
A
#
# COMPACT_ATOMS: atom_id res chain seq x y z
N MET A 1 21.64 -5.51 3.33
CA MET A 1 20.50 -4.57 3.33
C MET A 1 19.51 -5.08 4.35
N TYR A 2 19.16 -4.27 5.35
CA TYR A 2 18.17 -4.61 6.38
C TYR A 2 17.09 -3.52 6.32
N GLY A 3 15.82 -3.88 6.08
CA GLY A 3 14.69 -2.95 6.20
C GLY A 3 13.83 -2.71 4.94
N GLU A 4 14.43 -2.51 3.76
CA GLU A 4 13.67 -2.01 2.59
C GLU A 4 12.59 -2.98 2.09
N THR A 5 12.87 -4.27 2.20
CA THR A 5 11.93 -5.34 1.82
C THR A 5 11.24 -6.01 3.00
N ASP A 6 11.48 -5.60 4.25
CA ASP A 6 10.87 -6.20 5.44
C ASP A 6 9.34 -6.09 5.44
N TYR A 7 8.82 -5.08 4.73
CA TYR A 7 7.39 -4.86 4.58
C TYR A 7 6.77 -5.72 3.47
N TYR A 8 7.55 -6.33 2.59
CA TYR A 8 7.01 -7.02 1.42
C TYR A 8 6.27 -8.31 1.81
N PRO A 9 5.12 -8.61 1.20
CA PRO A 9 4.44 -9.87 1.44
C PRO A 9 5.31 -11.04 0.96
N LYS A 10 5.21 -12.20 1.62
CA LYS A 10 5.97 -13.41 1.26
C LYS A 10 5.89 -13.78 -0.23
N ALA A 11 4.76 -13.47 -0.88
CA ALA A 11 4.56 -13.69 -2.33
C ALA A 11 5.54 -12.90 -3.22
N ALA A 12 6.01 -11.74 -2.77
CA ALA A 12 6.98 -10.91 -3.51
C ALA A 12 8.39 -11.52 -3.53
N PHE A 13 8.69 -12.45 -2.63
CA PHE A 13 9.95 -13.17 -2.61
C PHE A 13 9.88 -14.43 -3.51
N ASN A 14 10.99 -14.74 -4.19
CA ASN A 14 11.09 -16.00 -4.93
C ASN A 14 11.29 -17.18 -3.97
N LYS A 15 11.13 -18.42 -4.49
CA LYS A 15 11.49 -19.67 -3.79
C LYS A 15 12.96 -19.72 -3.32
N PHE A 16 13.82 -18.81 -3.81
CA PHE A 16 15.24 -18.73 -3.49
C PHE A 16 15.54 -18.10 -2.10
N GLY A 17 14.51 -17.76 -1.33
CA GLY A 17 14.66 -17.29 0.04
C GLY A 17 15.21 -15.86 0.15
N ASN A 18 15.40 -15.41 1.38
CA ASN A 18 15.71 -14.02 1.76
C ASN A 18 17.16 -13.60 1.44
N ASN A 19 17.92 -14.48 0.75
CA ASN A 19 19.38 -14.37 0.59
C ASN A 19 19.81 -13.82 -0.77
N VAL A 20 18.87 -13.45 -1.64
CA VAL A 20 19.14 -12.86 -2.96
C VAL A 20 18.97 -11.35 -2.86
N SER A 21 19.95 -10.59 -3.36
CA SER A 21 19.87 -9.12 -3.39
C SER A 21 18.61 -8.65 -4.12
N GLU A 22 18.04 -7.52 -3.69
CA GLU A 22 16.80 -6.98 -4.24
C GLU A 22 16.91 -6.67 -5.74
N GLU A 23 18.09 -6.23 -6.17
CA GLU A 23 18.46 -6.04 -7.58
C GLU A 23 18.44 -7.35 -8.38
N ALA A 24 18.82 -8.47 -7.75
CA ALA A 24 18.82 -9.79 -8.37
C ALA A 24 17.48 -10.52 -8.27
N ASN A 25 16.54 -10.08 -7.41
CA ASN A 25 15.20 -10.65 -7.35
C ASN A 25 14.28 -9.94 -8.36
N PRO A 26 13.89 -10.60 -9.47
CA PRO A 26 13.10 -9.97 -10.53
C PRO A 26 11.73 -9.47 -10.05
N LYS A 27 11.10 -10.14 -9.07
CA LYS A 27 9.81 -9.71 -8.54
C LYS A 27 9.92 -8.41 -7.75
N ILE A 28 10.90 -8.31 -6.85
CA ILE A 28 11.14 -7.12 -6.04
C ILE A 28 11.57 -5.95 -6.93
N ASN A 29 12.54 -6.19 -7.81
CA ASN A 29 13.02 -5.20 -8.76
C ASN A 29 11.88 -4.63 -9.63
N SER A 30 10.95 -5.48 -10.09
CA SER A 30 9.79 -5.02 -10.86
C SER A 30 8.83 -4.10 -10.09
N ILE A 31 8.79 -4.20 -8.76
CA ILE A 31 7.98 -3.33 -7.89
C ILE A 31 8.71 -2.00 -7.68
N LEU A 32 10.00 -2.06 -7.32
CA LEU A 32 10.86 -0.89 -7.09
C LEU A 32 10.95 0.01 -8.33
N LEU A 33 11.06 -0.58 -9.52
CA LEU A 33 11.13 0.14 -10.79
C LEU A 33 9.76 0.55 -11.36
N HIS A 34 8.68 0.43 -10.58
CA HIS A 34 7.32 0.77 -10.99
C HIS A 34 6.90 0.14 -12.33
N LYS A 35 7.23 -1.15 -12.52
CA LYS A 35 6.85 -1.89 -13.71
C LYS A 35 5.40 -2.38 -13.59
N VAL A 36 4.52 -1.79 -14.39
CA VAL A 36 3.18 -2.31 -14.62
C VAL A 36 3.27 -3.50 -15.56
N ILE A 37 2.61 -4.60 -15.21
CA ILE A 37 2.57 -5.80 -16.07
C ILE A 37 1.18 -5.89 -16.71
N ILE A 38 1.14 -5.90 -18.04
CA ILE A 38 -0.09 -6.01 -18.83
C ILE A 38 0.05 -7.24 -19.70
N ASP A 39 -0.80 -8.26 -19.46
CA ASP A 39 -0.75 -9.54 -20.20
C ASP A 39 0.68 -10.14 -20.25
N GLY A 40 1.38 -10.11 -19.11
CA GLY A 40 2.75 -10.61 -18.98
C GLY A 40 3.86 -9.68 -19.51
N LYS A 41 3.52 -8.54 -20.12
CA LYS A 41 4.50 -7.56 -20.65
C LYS A 41 4.73 -6.43 -19.66
N GLU A 42 5.99 -6.18 -19.32
CA GLU A 42 6.41 -5.10 -18.43
C GLU A 42 6.43 -3.75 -19.15
N LYS A 43 5.89 -2.71 -18.49
CA LYS A 43 6.02 -1.31 -18.87
C LYS A 43 6.27 -0.45 -17.64
N VAL A 44 7.34 0.32 -17.65
CA VAL A 44 7.62 1.31 -16.60
C VAL A 44 6.59 2.44 -16.69
N LYS A 45 6.01 2.81 -15.56
CA LYS A 45 5.05 3.92 -15.46
C LYS A 45 5.29 4.72 -14.19
N THR A 46 5.31 6.04 -14.33
CA THR A 46 5.37 6.95 -13.18
C THR A 46 3.98 7.05 -12.54
N PRO A 47 3.83 6.71 -11.25
CA PRO A 47 2.57 6.89 -10.54
C PRO A 47 2.31 8.35 -10.18
N LYS A 48 1.04 8.68 -9.94
CA LYS A 48 0.67 9.86 -9.15
C LYS A 48 0.51 9.43 -7.69
N VAL A 49 1.21 10.11 -6.79
CA VAL A 49 1.20 9.77 -5.36
C VAL A 49 0.46 10.86 -4.60
N ALA A 50 -0.45 10.44 -3.71
CA ALA A 50 -1.18 11.31 -2.80
C ALA A 50 -1.23 10.67 -1.41
N ALA A 51 -1.74 11.42 -0.43
CA ALA A 51 -1.94 10.89 0.91
C ALA A 51 -2.79 9.61 0.85
N ASN A 52 -2.21 8.49 1.32
CA ASN A 52 -2.88 7.19 1.36
C ASN A 52 -3.40 6.68 -0.01
N CYS A 53 -2.82 7.11 -1.13
CA CYS A 53 -3.23 6.69 -2.46
C CYS A 53 -2.07 6.71 -3.47
N ILE A 54 -1.96 5.63 -4.24
CA ILE A 54 -1.06 5.54 -5.40
C ILE A 54 -1.93 5.28 -6.64
N GLU A 55 -1.81 6.13 -7.66
CA GLU A 55 -2.58 6.03 -8.88
C GLU A 55 -1.69 5.74 -10.10
N TYR A 56 -2.12 4.78 -10.92
CA TYR A 56 -1.55 4.49 -12.22
C TYR A 56 -2.57 4.77 -13.33
N ASN A 57 -2.10 5.41 -14.40
CA ASN A 57 -2.87 5.62 -15.62
C ASN A 57 -2.31 4.70 -16.72
N VAL A 58 -3.10 3.69 -17.11
CA VAL A 58 -2.67 2.63 -18.01
C VAL A 58 -3.62 2.53 -19.19
N LYS A 59 -3.07 2.64 -20.41
CA LYS A 59 -3.83 2.45 -21.65
C LYS A 59 -3.64 1.02 -22.14
N VAL A 60 -4.75 0.35 -22.45
CA VAL A 60 -4.81 -1.01 -23.00
C VAL A 60 -5.69 -1.04 -24.24
N ASP A 61 -5.37 -1.91 -25.20
CA ASP A 61 -6.06 -1.94 -26.50
C ASP A 61 -7.30 -2.84 -26.48
N LYS A 62 -7.39 -3.71 -25.48
CA LYS A 62 -8.48 -4.65 -25.23
C LYS A 62 -8.71 -4.81 -23.73
N LYS A 63 -9.75 -5.54 -23.35
CA LYS A 63 -9.97 -5.93 -21.95
C LYS A 63 -8.89 -6.92 -21.53
N GLU A 64 -8.09 -6.59 -20.52
CA GLU A 64 -6.98 -7.42 -20.08
C GLU A 64 -6.57 -7.13 -18.63
N LYS A 65 -5.83 -8.07 -18.02
CA LYS A 65 -5.36 -7.93 -16.65
C LYS A 65 -4.21 -6.94 -16.57
N ILE A 66 -4.31 -6.01 -15.62
CA ILE A 66 -3.29 -5.01 -15.33
C ILE A 66 -2.82 -5.25 -13.90
N ASP A 67 -1.56 -5.66 -13.75
CA ASP A 67 -0.86 -5.75 -12.47
C ASP A 67 -0.09 -4.45 -12.24
N VAL A 68 -0.56 -3.65 -11.28
CA VAL A 68 0.11 -2.42 -10.86
C VAL A 68 1.10 -2.74 -9.74
N PRO A 69 2.30 -2.14 -9.73
CA PRO A 69 3.36 -2.44 -8.76
C PRO A 69 3.08 -1.77 -7.40
N VAL A 70 1.94 -2.11 -6.80
CA VAL A 70 1.53 -1.70 -5.46
C VAL A 70 1.20 -2.96 -4.67
N LEU A 71 1.88 -3.13 -3.54
CA LEU A 71 1.71 -4.29 -2.68
C LEU A 71 0.28 -4.38 -2.14
N ALA A 72 -0.29 -5.58 -2.21
CA ALA A 72 -1.61 -5.86 -1.71
C ALA A 72 -1.53 -6.31 -0.24
N TYR A 73 -2.00 -5.46 0.67
CA TYR A 73 -2.10 -5.77 2.09
C TYR A 73 -3.55 -5.97 2.52
N LYS A 74 -3.73 -6.49 3.74
CA LYS A 74 -5.03 -6.54 4.37
C LYS A 74 -5.60 -5.12 4.46
N ARG A 75 -6.83 -4.91 3.96
CA ARG A 75 -7.51 -3.60 3.86
C ARG A 75 -6.99 -2.67 2.76
N THR A 76 -6.20 -3.17 1.80
CA THR A 76 -6.02 -2.47 0.52
C THR A 76 -7.38 -2.37 -0.19
N THR A 77 -7.70 -1.17 -0.68
CA THR A 77 -8.88 -0.86 -1.49
C THR A 77 -8.44 -0.40 -2.87
N VAL A 78 -9.21 -0.74 -3.90
CA VAL A 78 -8.85 -0.48 -5.29
C VAL A 78 -10.03 0.13 -6.02
N MET A 79 -9.76 1.22 -6.73
CA MET A 79 -10.71 1.88 -7.60
C MET A 79 -10.25 1.80 -9.05
N LEU A 80 -11.15 1.41 -9.94
CA LEU A 80 -10.96 1.46 -11.38
C LEU A 80 -11.91 2.51 -11.96
N ASN A 81 -11.35 3.54 -12.59
CA ASN A 81 -12.09 4.64 -13.19
C ASN A 81 -13.08 5.31 -12.22
N GLY A 82 -12.71 5.42 -10.94
CA GLY A 82 -13.54 6.04 -9.90
C GLY A 82 -14.53 5.10 -9.20
N LYS A 83 -14.59 3.81 -9.58
CA LYS A 83 -15.48 2.82 -8.95
C LYS A 83 -14.68 1.82 -8.12
N ASN A 84 -15.12 1.56 -6.89
CA ASN A 84 -14.57 0.49 -6.07
C ASN A 84 -14.78 -0.87 -6.76
N ILE A 85 -13.71 -1.66 -6.84
CA ILE A 85 -13.74 -3.00 -7.43
C ILE A 85 -13.04 -4.01 -6.53
N ASN A 86 -13.35 -5.28 -6.76
CA ASN A 86 -12.50 -6.36 -6.27
C ASN A 86 -11.21 -6.41 -7.09
N TYR A 87 -10.14 -6.91 -6.47
CA TYR A 87 -8.85 -7.10 -7.10
C TYR A 87 -8.32 -8.50 -6.78
N ALA A 88 -7.43 -8.99 -7.64
CA ALA A 88 -6.66 -10.20 -7.38
C ALA A 88 -5.25 -9.84 -6.90
N ILE A 89 -4.58 -10.78 -6.24
CA ILE A 89 -3.18 -10.63 -5.80
C ILE A 89 -2.31 -11.39 -6.79
N SER A 90 -1.29 -10.72 -7.33
CA SER A 90 -0.36 -11.30 -8.29
C SER A 90 0.62 -12.29 -7.65
N SER A 91 1.39 -12.97 -8.48
CA SER A 91 2.50 -13.81 -8.03
C SER A 91 3.62 -13.04 -7.34
N ARG A 92 3.69 -11.70 -7.48
CA ARG A 92 4.62 -10.81 -6.77
C ARG A 92 3.96 -10.05 -5.62
N GLY A 93 2.75 -10.44 -5.21
CA GLY A 93 2.05 -9.85 -4.06
C GLY A 93 1.46 -8.47 -4.31
N THR A 94 1.23 -8.11 -5.57
CA THR A 94 0.72 -6.79 -5.97
C THR A 94 -0.74 -6.84 -6.44
N VAL A 95 -1.35 -5.67 -6.59
CA VAL A 95 -2.74 -5.51 -7.04
C VAL A 95 -2.90 -5.81 -8.54
N VAL A 96 -3.85 -6.69 -8.87
CA VAL A 96 -4.26 -7.00 -10.25
C VAL A 96 -5.73 -6.63 -10.45
N VAL A 97 -6.02 -5.89 -11.53
CA VAL A 97 -7.37 -5.49 -11.92
C VAL A 97 -7.69 -5.93 -13.35
N ASP A 98 -8.97 -6.16 -13.63
CA ASP A 98 -9.45 -6.35 -15.00
C ASP A 98 -9.63 -4.97 -15.67
N GLY A 99 -8.65 -4.55 -16.46
CA GLY A 99 -8.67 -3.29 -17.19
C GLY A 99 -9.65 -3.31 -18.35
N ASN A 100 -10.32 -2.18 -18.59
CA ASN A 100 -11.20 -1.95 -19.73
C ASN A 100 -10.40 -1.45 -20.94
N LYS A 101 -10.89 -1.70 -22.16
CA LYS A 101 -10.30 -1.09 -23.37
C LYS A 101 -10.20 0.43 -23.21
N GLY A 102 -9.05 1.00 -23.57
CA GLY A 102 -8.76 2.42 -23.46
C GLY A 102 -7.99 2.77 -22.19
N ASN A 103 -8.25 3.95 -21.64
CA ASN A 103 -7.55 4.47 -20.46
C ASN A 103 -8.17 3.92 -19.17
N ASN A 104 -7.33 3.37 -18.31
CA ASN A 104 -7.68 2.88 -16.98
C ASN A 104 -6.96 3.71 -15.93
N ARG A 105 -7.72 4.38 -15.09
CA ARG A 105 -7.24 5.05 -13.89
C ARG A 105 -7.41 4.09 -12.72
N ILE A 106 -6.29 3.57 -12.22
CA ILE A 106 -6.24 2.57 -11.16
C ILE A 106 -5.70 3.25 -9.92
N SER A 107 -6.53 3.42 -8.91
CA SER A 107 -6.16 4.02 -7.63
C SER A 107 -6.12 2.94 -6.56
N VAL A 108 -4.99 2.82 -5.87
CA VAL A 108 -4.78 1.86 -4.78
C VAL A 108 -4.59 2.63 -3.48
N SER A 109 -5.42 2.33 -2.49
CA SER A 109 -5.43 2.99 -1.19
C SER A 109 -5.46 1.98 -0.05
N TYR A 110 -5.22 2.42 1.17
CA TYR A 110 -5.40 1.61 2.38
C TYR A 110 -6.57 2.14 3.19
N GLN A 111 -7.45 1.24 3.67
CA GLN A 111 -8.55 1.61 4.54
C GLN A 111 -8.21 1.17 5.98
N PRO A 112 -7.80 2.09 6.88
CA PRO A 112 -7.45 1.71 8.24
C PRO A 112 -8.63 1.07 8.98
N SER A 113 -8.29 0.25 9.98
CA SER A 113 -9.32 -0.39 10.81
C SER A 113 -10.02 0.65 11.69
N LYS A 114 -11.33 0.45 11.94
CA LYS A 114 -12.06 1.25 12.93
C LYS A 114 -11.39 1.23 14.31
N LEU A 115 -10.79 0.09 14.67
CA LEU A 115 -10.06 -0.09 15.92
C LEU A 115 -8.85 0.85 16.05
N LEU A 116 -8.15 1.12 14.93
CA LEU A 116 -7.03 2.06 14.94
C LEU A 116 -7.51 3.45 15.38
N TYR A 117 -8.61 3.93 14.81
CA TYR A 117 -9.17 5.24 15.17
C TYR A 117 -9.67 5.28 16.62
N ILE A 118 -10.28 4.21 17.11
CA ILE A 118 -10.68 4.10 18.53
C ILE A 118 -9.45 4.17 19.45
N GLY A 119 -8.39 3.41 19.13
CA GLY A 119 -7.15 3.42 19.90
C GLY A 119 -6.46 4.79 19.89
N MET A 120 -6.48 5.49 18.75
CA MET A 120 -6.00 6.87 18.66
C MET A 120 -6.78 7.80 19.58
N MET A 121 -8.12 7.71 19.61
CA MET A 121 -8.93 8.53 20.51
C MET A 121 -8.64 8.24 21.98
N VAL A 122 -8.54 6.97 22.37
CA VAL A 122 -8.20 6.57 23.75
C VAL A 122 -6.84 7.14 24.14
N SER A 123 -5.84 7.01 23.27
CA SER A 123 -4.49 7.55 23.50
C SER A 123 -4.53 9.07 23.75
N VAL A 124 -5.26 9.82 22.91
CA VAL A 124 -5.41 11.28 23.07
C VAL A 124 -6.07 11.62 24.41
N ILE A 125 -7.15 10.92 24.80
CA ILE A 125 -7.84 11.14 26.07
C ILE A 125 -6.90 10.84 27.25
N THR A 126 -6.11 9.76 27.18
CA THR A 126 -5.14 9.40 28.22
C THR A 126 -4.07 10.48 28.39
N TRP A 127 -3.47 10.97 27.30
CA TRP A 127 -2.46 12.02 27.36
C TRP A 127 -3.01 13.34 27.92
N ILE A 128 -4.22 13.73 27.50
CA ILE A 128 -4.90 14.91 28.05
C ILE A 128 -5.13 14.74 29.56
N GLY A 129 -5.64 13.58 29.99
CA GLY A 129 -5.87 13.27 31.39
C GLY A 129 -4.59 13.33 32.24
N LEU A 130 -3.49 12.77 31.72
CA LEU A 130 -2.18 12.82 32.40
C LEU A 130 -1.65 14.25 32.52
N LEU A 131 -1.71 15.06 31.46
CA LEU A 131 -1.26 16.44 31.48
C LEU A 131 -2.07 17.28 32.48
N ILE A 132 -3.39 17.13 32.49
CA ILE A 132 -4.27 17.78 33.46
C ILE A 132 -3.91 17.35 34.89
N GLY A 133 -3.73 16.05 35.12
CA GLY A 133 -3.33 15.51 36.42
C GLY A 133 -2.00 16.06 36.93
N LEU A 134 -1.00 16.20 36.05
CA LEU A 134 0.30 16.79 36.38
C LEU A 134 0.17 18.27 36.79
N ILE A 135 -0.65 19.04 36.07
CA ILE A 135 -0.88 20.46 36.39
C ILE A 135 -1.55 20.59 37.77
N PHE A 136 -2.57 19.79 38.06
CA PHE A 136 -3.25 19.83 39.36
C PHE A 136 -2.36 19.34 40.51
N SER A 137 -1.60 18.27 40.30
CA SER A 137 -0.64 17.77 41.29
C SER A 137 0.42 18.83 41.63
N LYS A 138 0.96 19.51 40.61
CA LYS A 138 1.92 20.60 40.81
C LYS A 138 1.32 21.78 41.59
N ARG A 139 0.06 22.17 41.31
CA ARG A 139 -0.61 23.25 42.05
C ARG A 139 -0.88 22.89 43.52
N ARG A 140 -1.19 21.63 43.82
CA ARG A 140 -1.41 21.17 45.20
C ARG A 140 -0.14 21.15 46.05
N ASN A 141 1.03 20.99 45.46
CA ASN A 141 2.31 20.97 46.18
C ASN A 141 2.94 22.36 46.38
N VAL A 142 2.37 23.41 45.80
CA VAL A 142 2.88 24.81 45.89
C VAL A 142 2.04 25.68 46.83
N ASN A 143 0.82 25.25 47.17
CA ASN A 143 0.00 25.81 48.25
C ASN A 143 0.21 24.99 49.54
#